data_AF-A0A7Y3B1L8-F1
#
_entry.id   AF-A0A7Y3B1L8-F1
#
_cell.length_a   1.000
_cell.length_b   1.000
_cell.length_c   1.000
_cell.angle_alpha   90.00
_cell.angle_beta   90.00
_cell.angle_gamma   90.00
#
_symmetry.space_group_name_H-M   'P 1'
#
loop_
_entity.id
_entity.type
_entity.pdbx_description
1 polymer ?
#
loop_
_entity_poly.entity_id
_entity_poly.type
_entity_poly.pdbx_seq_one_letter_code
_entity_poly.pdbx_strand_id
1 'polypeptide(L)'
;MRCHCTICQTANRAAYADSMILLAKHVPLERVDYVRFETMKDPPAIQRGFCRSCGCHVVAYGSYWRFLSLAFVPVARFPAEVPLPEPAMHVFYDFRIADVADAVPKYGKWPSDLAVLRTILRTRWGRAGRS
;
A
#
# COMPACT_ATOMS: atom_id res chain seq x y z
N MET A 1 0.29 4.98 -4.31
CA MET A 1 1.59 5.16 -3.61
C MET A 1 2.51 4.09 -4.12
N ARG A 2 3.74 4.47 -4.52
CA ARG A 2 4.72 3.51 -5.02
C ARG A 2 5.77 3.19 -3.96
N CYS A 3 5.83 1.93 -3.52
CA CYS A 3 6.76 1.49 -2.46
C CYS A 3 7.89 0.64 -3.04
N HIS A 4 9.11 1.06 -2.78
CA HIS A 4 10.34 0.48 -3.33
C HIS A 4 11.08 -0.45 -2.36
N CYS A 5 10.54 -0.72 -1.17
CA CYS A 5 11.22 -1.66 -0.28
C CYS A 5 11.24 -3.07 -0.88
N THR A 6 12.30 -3.82 -0.59
CA THR A 6 12.53 -5.15 -1.17
C THR A 6 11.40 -6.14 -0.88
N ILE A 7 10.76 -6.06 0.29
CA ILE A 7 9.60 -6.89 0.63
C ILE A 7 8.41 -6.61 -0.31
N CYS A 8 8.15 -5.33 -0.59
CA CYS A 8 7.06 -4.94 -1.48
C CYS A 8 7.36 -5.24 -2.94
N GLN A 9 8.62 -5.12 -3.37
CA GLN A 9 9.08 -5.57 -4.68
C GLN A 9 8.87 -7.08 -4.86
N THR A 10 9.33 -7.89 -3.90
CA THR A 10 9.16 -9.35 -3.91
C THR A 10 7.69 -9.76 -3.92
N ALA A 11 6.88 -9.18 -3.03
CA ALA A 11 5.46 -9.51 -2.93
C ALA A 11 4.70 -9.23 -4.24
N ASN A 12 5.01 -8.09 -4.90
CA ASN A 12 4.33 -7.71 -6.14
C ASN A 12 5.02 -8.25 -7.40
N ARG A 13 6.17 -8.90 -7.26
CA ARG A 13 7.02 -9.38 -8.37
C ARG A 13 7.28 -8.26 -9.39
N ALA A 14 7.59 -7.07 -8.89
CA ALA A 14 7.73 -5.85 -9.68
C ALA A 14 8.81 -4.94 -9.11
N ALA A 15 9.25 -3.95 -9.91
CA ALA A 15 10.27 -2.98 -9.50
C ALA A 15 9.87 -2.13 -8.27
N TYR A 16 8.57 -2.02 -8.03
CA TYR A 16 7.95 -1.42 -6.85
C TYR A 16 6.51 -1.92 -6.72
N ALA A 17 5.91 -1.75 -5.55
CA ALA A 17 4.48 -1.93 -5.36
C ALA A 17 3.74 -0.63 -5.68
N ASP A 18 2.78 -0.64 -6.60
CA ASP A 18 1.86 0.49 -6.79
C ASP A 18 0.52 0.19 -6.14
N SER A 19 0.23 0.87 -5.02
CA SER A 19 -0.89 0.56 -4.16
C SER A 19 -1.77 1.76 -3.85
N MET A 20 -3.08 1.52 -3.85
CA MET A 20 -4.06 2.35 -3.18
C MET A 20 -3.99 2.11 -1.67
N ILE A 21 -4.03 3.19 -0.89
CA ILE A 21 -4.11 3.13 0.58
C ILE A 21 -5.56 3.37 0.97
N LEU A 22 -6.16 2.40 1.66
CA LEU A 22 -7.54 2.43 2.13
C LEU A 22 -7.57 2.27 3.65
N LEU A 23 -8.64 2.73 4.28
CA LEU A 23 -8.95 2.30 5.65
C LEU A 23 -9.38 0.82 5.58
N ALA A 24 -8.80 -0.03 6.43
CA ALA A 24 -9.06 -1.47 6.39
C ALA A 24 -10.56 -1.79 6.52
N LYS A 25 -11.30 -1.02 7.31
CA LYS A 25 -12.75 -1.17 7.50
C LYS A 25 -13.60 -0.96 6.23
N HIS A 26 -13.03 -0.41 5.16
CA HIS A 26 -13.72 -0.23 3.87
C HIS A 26 -13.34 -1.29 2.84
N VAL A 27 -12.45 -2.23 3.19
CA VAL A 27 -12.11 -3.34 2.33
C VAL A 27 -12.92 -4.55 2.77
N PRO A 28 -13.83 -5.07 1.93
CA PRO A 28 -14.65 -6.22 2.30
C PRO A 28 -13.76 -7.45 2.49
N LEU A 29 -13.93 -8.13 3.63
CA LEU A 29 -13.20 -9.35 3.97
C LEU A 29 -13.91 -10.62 3.50
N GLU A 30 -15.08 -10.49 2.89
CA GLU A 30 -16.01 -11.59 2.60
C GLU A 30 -15.53 -12.57 1.51
N ARG A 31 -14.32 -12.39 0.98
CA ARG A 31 -13.68 -13.27 -0.01
C ARG A 31 -12.23 -13.66 0.36
N VAL A 32 -11.87 -13.57 1.64
CA VAL A 32 -10.51 -13.93 2.11
C VAL A 32 -10.22 -15.43 2.07
N ASP A 33 -11.21 -16.30 1.86
CA ASP A 33 -11.01 -17.76 1.84
C ASP A 33 -10.03 -18.20 0.75
N TYR A 34 -10.01 -17.49 -0.37
CA TYR A 34 -9.07 -17.72 -1.48
C TYR A 34 -7.74 -16.99 -1.31
N VAL A 35 -7.49 -16.37 -0.15
CA VAL A 35 -6.30 -15.60 0.16
C VAL A 35 -5.51 -16.30 1.26
N ARG A 36 -4.21 -16.50 1.04
CA ARG A 36 -3.26 -16.91 2.06
C ARG A 36 -2.57 -15.66 2.60
N PHE A 37 -2.65 -15.43 3.91
CA PHE A 37 -1.94 -14.33 4.55
C PHE A 37 -0.58 -14.79 5.06
N GLU A 38 0.44 -13.96 4.82
CA GLU A 38 1.81 -14.17 5.26
C GLU A 38 2.36 -12.92 5.94
N THR A 39 3.10 -13.16 7.02
CA THR A 39 3.88 -12.14 7.71
C THR A 39 5.32 -12.26 7.22
N MET A 40 5.75 -11.33 6.37
CA MET A 40 7.10 -11.37 5.75
C MET A 40 8.20 -10.68 6.58
N LYS A 41 7.87 -10.16 7.76
CA LYS A 41 8.81 -9.54 8.70
C LYS A 41 8.24 -9.62 10.10
N ASP A 42 9.09 -9.85 11.09
CA ASP A 42 8.72 -9.76 12.51
C ASP A 42 8.06 -8.40 12.85
N PRO A 43 7.21 -8.34 13.89
CA PRO A 43 6.38 -7.19 14.18
C PRO A 43 7.10 -5.84 14.17
N PRO A 44 6.46 -4.76 13.68
CA PRO A 44 5.05 -4.63 13.32
C PRO A 44 4.74 -5.22 11.94
N ALA A 45 3.99 -6.31 11.92
CA ALA A 45 3.86 -7.20 10.78
C ALA A 45 2.69 -6.76 9.91
N ILE A 46 3.00 -6.14 8.77
CA ILE A 46 2.03 -6.02 7.68
C ILE A 46 1.74 -7.43 7.17
N GLN A 47 0.50 -7.89 7.34
CA GLN A 47 0.01 -9.16 6.79
C GLN A 47 -0.25 -8.98 5.30
N ARG A 48 0.40 -9.78 4.46
CA ARG A 48 0.24 -9.74 3.00
C ARG A 48 -0.56 -10.94 2.55
N GLY A 49 -1.65 -10.67 1.85
CA GLY A 49 -2.55 -11.65 1.27
C GLY A 49 -2.16 -11.97 -0.17
N PHE A 50 -1.99 -13.25 -0.46
CA PHE A 50 -1.72 -13.80 -1.77
C PHE A 50 -2.86 -14.71 -2.21
N CYS A 51 -3.26 -14.60 -3.47
CA CYS A 51 -4.27 -15.50 -4.04
C CYS A 51 -3.73 -16.94 -4.00
N ARG A 52 -4.51 -17.88 -3.44
CA ARG A 52 -4.13 -19.29 -3.35
C ARG A 52 -3.98 -19.96 -4.71
N SER A 53 -4.70 -19.49 -5.72
CA SER A 53 -4.68 -20.08 -7.07
C SER A 53 -3.47 -19.63 -7.90
N CYS A 54 -3.20 -18.33 -7.97
CA CYS A 54 -2.12 -17.80 -8.84
C CYS A 54 -0.88 -17.31 -8.08
N GLY A 55 -0.95 -17.22 -6.74
CA GLY A 55 0.13 -16.67 -5.90
C GLY A 55 0.34 -15.16 -6.04
N CYS A 56 -0.49 -14.46 -6.79
CA CYS A 56 -0.38 -13.01 -6.93
C CYS A 56 -0.77 -12.29 -5.64
N HIS A 57 -0.09 -11.18 -5.34
CA HIS A 57 -0.44 -10.29 -4.24
C HIS A 57 -1.81 -9.62 -4.49
N VAL A 58 -2.67 -9.68 -3.46
CA VAL A 58 -4.06 -9.22 -3.51
C VAL A 58 -4.26 -7.98 -2.63
N VAL A 59 -3.81 -8.04 -1.38
CA VAL A 59 -4.02 -6.98 -0.39
C VAL A 59 -3.01 -7.15 0.73
N ALA A 60 -2.58 -6.05 1.34
CA ALA A 60 -1.85 -6.09 2.60
C ALA A 60 -2.55 -5.28 3.69
N TYR A 61 -2.56 -5.77 4.93
CA TYR A 61 -3.13 -5.11 6.08
C TYR A 61 -2.06 -4.75 7.11
N GLY A 62 -2.12 -3.52 7.63
CA GLY A 62 -1.24 -3.06 8.71
C GLY A 62 -2.03 -2.31 9.78
N SER A 63 -1.77 -2.63 11.04
CA SER A 63 -2.26 -1.86 12.19
C SER A 63 -1.17 -0.91 12.66
N TYR A 64 -1.43 0.39 12.56
CA TYR A 64 -0.45 1.44 12.87
C TYR A 64 -0.74 2.12 14.21
N TRP A 65 -2.02 2.17 14.61
CA TRP A 65 -2.48 2.69 15.90
C TRP A 65 -3.77 1.98 16.30
N ARG A 66 -4.19 2.09 17.57
CA ARG A 66 -5.41 1.43 18.12
C ARG A 66 -6.68 1.63 17.27
N PHE A 67 -6.79 2.75 16.55
CA PHE A 67 -7.94 3.09 15.70
C PHE A 67 -7.57 3.27 14.22
N LEU A 68 -6.33 2.96 13.82
CA LEU A 68 -5.84 3.15 12.46
C LEU A 68 -5.28 1.84 11.90
N SER A 69 -6.17 1.10 11.24
CA SER A 69 -5.82 -0.03 10.39
C SER A 69 -5.95 0.38 8.92
N LEU A 70 -4.91 0.08 8.15
CA LEU A 70 -4.83 0.39 6.72
C LEU A 70 -4.81 -0.89 5.90
N ALA A 71 -5.35 -0.78 4.69
CA ALA A 71 -5.20 -1.76 3.64
C ALA A 71 -4.43 -1.15 2.47
N PHE A 72 -3.53 -1.93 1.89
CA PHE A 72 -2.76 -1.60 0.69
C PHE A 72 -3.19 -2.55 -0.41
N VAL A 73 -3.97 -2.04 -1.36
CA VAL A 73 -4.49 -2.83 -2.48
C VAL A 73 -3.73 -2.42 -3.74
N PRO A 74 -3.10 -3.36 -4.48
CA PRO A 74 -2.43 -3.01 -5.73
C PRO A 74 -3.39 -2.39 -6.73
N VAL A 75 -2.97 -1.31 -7.39
CA VAL A 75 -3.78 -0.59 -8.40
C VAL A 75 -4.29 -1.54 -9.48
N ALA A 76 -3.47 -2.50 -9.91
CA ALA A 76 -3.82 -3.52 -10.90
C ALA A 76 -4.92 -4.50 -10.46
N ARG A 77 -5.43 -4.43 -9.22
CA ARG A 77 -6.55 -5.25 -8.71
C ARG A 77 -7.89 -4.53 -8.77
N PHE A 78 -7.92 -3.26 -9.11
CA PHE A 78 -9.16 -2.54 -9.35
C PHE A 78 -9.65 -2.78 -10.78
N PRO A 79 -10.99 -2.79 -11.02
CA PRO A 79 -11.54 -2.78 -12.36
C PRO A 79 -11.05 -1.54 -13.14
N ALA A 80 -10.81 -1.69 -14.44
CA ALA A 80 -10.26 -0.63 -15.28
C ALA A 80 -11.17 0.60 -15.38
N GLU A 81 -12.47 0.42 -15.14
CA GLU A 81 -13.50 1.44 -15.22
C GLU A 81 -13.55 2.33 -13.97
N VAL A 82 -12.87 1.93 -12.89
CA VAL A 82 -12.85 2.70 -11.64
C VAL A 82 -11.77 3.78 -11.74
N PRO A 83 -12.13 5.08 -11.70
CA PRO A 83 -11.13 6.15 -11.70
C PRO A 83 -10.36 6.11 -10.38
N LEU A 84 -9.04 5.96 -10.48
CA LEU A 84 -8.14 5.97 -9.33
C LEU A 84 -7.28 7.24 -9.35
N PRO A 85 -6.95 7.79 -8.17
CA PRO A 85 -6.05 8.93 -8.09
C PRO A 85 -4.63 8.54 -8.52
N GLU A 86 -3.93 9.49 -9.13
CA GLU A 86 -2.51 9.35 -9.44
C GLU A 86 -1.67 9.14 -8.17
N PRO A 87 -0.52 8.44 -8.26
CA PRO A 87 0.35 8.22 -7.12
C PRO A 87 0.88 9.53 -6.51
N ALA A 88 0.58 9.74 -5.23
CA ALA A 88 1.02 10.95 -4.52
C ALA A 88 2.49 10.97 -4.08
N MET A 89 3.15 9.80 -4.05
CA MET A 89 4.54 9.67 -3.54
C MET A 89 5.19 8.34 -3.93
N HIS A 90 6.52 8.35 -3.93
CA HIS A 90 7.41 7.19 -3.87
C HIS A 90 8.03 7.09 -2.47
N VAL A 91 7.98 5.91 -1.87
CA VAL A 91 8.54 5.63 -0.54
C VAL A 91 9.54 4.49 -0.60
N PHE A 92 10.47 4.49 0.35
CA PHE A 92 11.62 3.60 0.44
C PHE A 92 12.48 3.64 -0.83
N TYR A 93 12.58 4.83 -1.45
CA TYR A 93 13.16 5.01 -2.78
C TYR A 93 14.66 4.70 -2.85
N ASP A 94 15.35 4.66 -1.71
CA ASP A 94 16.74 4.20 -1.62
C ASP A 94 16.91 2.74 -2.10
N PHE A 95 15.84 1.93 -2.06
CA PHE A 95 15.83 0.52 -2.46
C PHE A 95 15.30 0.30 -3.88
N ARG A 96 15.12 1.36 -4.67
CA ARG A 96 14.64 1.23 -6.06
C ARG A 96 15.56 0.34 -6.90
N ILE A 97 14.97 -0.45 -7.79
CA ILE A 97 15.72 -1.23 -8.79
C ILE A 97 16.22 -0.32 -9.92
N ALA A 98 15.41 0.67 -10.31
CA ALA A 98 15.75 1.65 -11.32
C ALA A 98 15.15 3.01 -10.96
N ASP A 99 15.75 4.08 -11.48
CA ASP A 99 15.21 5.43 -11.33
C ASP A 99 13.89 5.59 -12.08
N VAL A 100 12.91 6.20 -11.41
CA VAL A 100 11.60 6.51 -12.00
C VAL A 100 11.59 7.97 -12.43
N ALA A 101 11.47 8.18 -13.74
CA ALA A 101 11.44 9.49 -14.38
C ALA A 101 10.05 10.14 -14.32
N ASP A 102 9.59 10.47 -13.11
CA ASP A 102 8.38 11.25 -12.88
C ASP A 102 8.61 12.41 -11.90
N ALA A 103 7.64 13.33 -11.84
CA ALA A 103 7.66 14.47 -10.93
C ALA A 103 7.12 14.15 -9.52
N VAL A 104 6.78 12.89 -9.25
CA VAL A 104 6.18 12.49 -7.98
C VAL A 104 7.25 12.54 -6.87
N PRO A 105 6.96 13.09 -5.68
CA PRO A 105 7.91 13.18 -4.58
C PRO A 105 8.50 11.82 -4.19
N LYS A 106 9.82 11.77 -4.01
CA LYS A 106 10.59 10.56 -3.70
C LYS A 106 11.18 10.65 -2.30
N TYR A 107 10.83 9.70 -1.43
CA TYR A 107 11.28 9.64 -0.04
C TYR A 107 12.14 8.40 0.18
N GLY A 108 13.36 8.60 0.69
CA GLY A 108 14.23 7.53 1.17
C GLY A 108 13.68 6.81 2.40
N LYS A 109 14.42 5.86 2.96
CA LYS A 109 13.99 4.99 4.07
C LYS A 109 13.47 5.78 5.28
N TRP A 110 14.24 6.74 5.76
CA TRP A 110 13.93 7.51 6.98
C TRP A 110 12.67 8.39 6.86
N PRO A 111 12.48 9.20 5.80
CA PRO A 111 11.29 10.05 5.69
C PRO A 111 10.01 9.32 5.24
N SER A 112 10.11 8.07 4.81
CA SER A 112 8.99 7.34 4.19
C SER A 112 7.76 7.21 5.09
N ASP A 113 7.93 6.71 6.30
CA ASP A 113 6.81 6.47 7.22
C ASP A 113 6.08 7.79 7.57
N LEU A 114 6.84 8.87 7.76
CA LEU A 114 6.30 10.20 8.02
C LEU A 114 5.54 10.76 6.81
N ALA A 115 6.04 10.55 5.59
CA ALA A 115 5.36 10.97 4.36
C ALA A 115 4.00 10.27 4.19
N VAL A 116 3.96 8.95 4.46
CA VAL A 116 2.71 8.17 4.45
C VAL A 116 1.74 8.70 5.50
N LEU A 117 2.19 8.87 6.74
CA LEU A 117 1.35 9.36 7.84
C LEU A 117 0.78 10.75 7.54
N ARG A 118 1.60 11.70 7.07
CA ARG A 118 1.16 13.06 6.70
C ARG A 118 0.07 13.03 5.63
N THR A 119 0.22 12.17 4.63
CA THR A 119 -0.77 12.04 3.54
C THR A 119 -2.10 11.51 4.08
N ILE A 120 -2.08 10.47 4.92
CA ILE A 120 -3.29 9.92 5.54
C ILE A 120 -4.01 10.99 6.36
N LEU A 121 -3.28 11.73 7.19
CA LEU A 121 -3.85 12.79 8.03
C LEU A 121 -4.48 13.92 7.20
N ARG A 122 -3.79 14.39 6.15
CA ARG A 122 -4.32 15.41 5.23
C ARG A 122 -5.62 14.99 4.56
N THR A 123 -5.70 13.76 4.07
CA THR A 123 -6.89 13.24 3.40
C THR A 123 -8.08 13.11 4.36
N ARG A 124 -7.84 12.76 5.63
CA ARG A 124 -8.91 12.72 6.65
C ARG A 124 -9.39 14.11 7.02
N TRP A 125 -8.48 15.07 7.20
CA TRP A 125 -8.84 16.45 7.53
C TRP A 125 -9.64 17.11 6.39
N GLY A 126 -9.23 16.92 5.15
CA GLY A 126 -9.95 17.43 3.99
C GLY A 126 -11.36 16.84 3.83
N ARG A 127 -11.62 15.62 4.34
CA ARG A 127 -12.98 15.03 4.38
C ARG A 127 -13.82 15.56 5.55
N ALA A 128 -13.22 15.82 6.71
CA ALA A 128 -13.93 16.33 7.89
C ALA A 128 -14.42 17.79 7.71
N GLY A 129 -13.80 18.57 6.81
CA GLY A 129 -14.27 19.91 6.46
C GLY A 129 -15.32 19.95 5.34
N ARG A 130 -15.82 18.80 4.88
CA ARG A 130 -16.86 18.67 3.82
C ARG A 130 -18.11 17.93 4.29
N SER A 131 -18.29 17.80 5.60
CA SER A 131 -19.45 17.18 6.26
C SER A 131 -20.24 18.23 7.02
#